data_AF-A0A5C7X790-F1
#
_entry.id   AF-A0A5C7X790-F1
#
_cell.length_a   1.000
_cell.length_b   1.000
_cell.length_c   1.000
_cell.angle_alpha   90.00
_cell.angle_beta   90.00
_cell.angle_gamma   90.00
#
_symmetry.space_group_name_H-M   'P 1'
#
loop_
_entity.id
_entity.type
_entity.pdbx_description
1 polymer ?
#
loop_
_entity_poly.entity_id
_entity_poly.type
_entity_poly.pdbx_seq_one_letter_code
_entity_poly.pdbx_strand_id
1 'polypeptide(L)'
;MDLEPHGPLPSQIYWRRRGLALGIAVLVIGIIAAVAFTVFGGSDSKSTVKNDAVQSQVPQPENKTPVVAPPPAASIPPPTPTATEAVAPPPILKEGDDCPDSALAVKGITNQPQYVIGDQPKFTMVVTNIGLVACKRDVGAAVLAAYVYSLDNKRLWSNLDCAPSNETLVKTFNPGEQVTTEVTWTGMGSAPQCPLPRQPIGAGTYNLVVQLGNLRSAAVPFALADAPPPAPEAPAGEAPPAPVG
;
A
#
# COMPACT_ATOMS: atom_id res chain seq x y z
N MET A 1 14.81 34.83 37.08
CA MET A 1 13.55 35.38 37.61
C MET A 1 12.58 35.52 36.45
N ASP A 2 12.37 34.45 35.69
CA ASP A 2 11.38 33.39 35.96
C ASP A 2 9.96 33.89 35.73
N LEU A 3 9.28 33.37 34.70
CA LEU A 3 8.16 32.42 34.85
C LEU A 3 7.43 32.23 33.51
N GLU A 4 7.84 31.18 32.79
CA GLU A 4 6.98 30.47 31.84
C GLU A 4 5.81 29.82 32.61
N PRO A 5 4.53 30.04 32.22
CA PRO A 5 3.44 29.17 32.64
C PRO A 5 3.14 28.16 31.52
N HIS A 6 3.82 27.01 31.55
CA HIS A 6 3.34 25.83 30.83
C HIS A 6 2.13 25.26 31.57
N GLY A 7 0.94 25.51 31.03
CA GLY A 7 -0.28 24.84 31.48
C GLY A 7 -0.21 23.33 31.22
N PRO A 8 -0.64 22.48 32.16
CA PRO A 8 -0.63 21.04 31.96
C PRO A 8 -1.66 20.64 30.88
N LEU A 9 -1.18 19.96 29.84
CA LEU A 9 -2.01 19.24 28.87
C LEU A 9 -2.96 18.28 29.60
N PRO A 10 -4.22 18.14 29.14
CA PRO A 10 -5.27 17.42 29.87
C PRO A 10 -4.90 15.94 30.10
N SER A 11 -4.71 15.58 31.38
CA SER A 11 -4.41 14.24 31.89
C SER A 11 -5.45 13.16 31.50
N GLN A 12 -6.63 13.60 31.04
CA GLN A 12 -7.75 12.79 30.60
C GLN A 12 -7.47 11.96 29.32
N ILE A 13 -6.66 12.44 28.38
CA ILE A 13 -6.37 11.71 27.12
C ILE A 13 -5.33 10.61 27.36
N TYR A 14 -4.37 10.84 28.25
CA TYR A 14 -3.36 9.87 28.64
C TYR A 14 -3.99 8.64 29.31
N TRP A 15 -4.91 8.86 30.25
CA TRP A 15 -5.63 7.77 30.92
C TRP A 15 -6.55 6.98 29.99
N ARG A 16 -7.21 7.64 29.02
CA ARG A 16 -8.05 6.95 28.03
C ARG A 16 -7.25 6.04 27.11
N ARG A 17 -6.09 6.51 26.61
CA ARG A 17 -5.22 5.70 25.74
C ARG A 17 -4.57 4.55 26.51
N ARG A 18 -4.16 4.78 27.76
CA ARG A 18 -3.54 3.74 28.60
C ARG A 18 -4.56 2.71 29.09
N GLY A 19 -5.80 3.13 29.37
CA GLY A 19 -6.92 2.24 29.66
C GLY A 19 -7.32 1.36 28.47
N LEU A 20 -7.36 1.94 27.26
CA LEU A 20 -7.60 1.19 26.02
C LEU A 20 -6.52 0.12 25.79
N ALA A 21 -5.24 0.48 25.97
CA ALA A 21 -4.12 -0.44 25.78
C ALA A 21 -4.17 -1.63 26.76
N LEU A 22 -4.50 -1.38 28.03
CA LEU A 22 -4.67 -2.43 29.03
C LEU A 22 -5.89 -3.33 28.73
N GLY A 23 -7.00 -2.75 28.28
CA GLY A 23 -8.18 -3.52 27.86
C GLY A 23 -7.89 -4.46 26.69
N ILE A 24 -7.17 -3.97 25.67
CA ILE A 24 -6.75 -4.78 24.53
C ILE A 24 -5.79 -5.90 24.98
N ALA A 25 -4.84 -5.60 25.87
CA ALA A 25 -3.92 -6.61 26.37
C ALA A 25 -4.65 -7.76 27.10
N VAL A 26 -5.62 -7.45 27.96
CA VAL A 26 -6.43 -8.46 28.66
C VAL A 26 -7.26 -9.28 27.68
N LEU A 27 -7.84 -8.65 26.66
CA LEU A 27 -8.62 -9.33 25.62
C LEU A 27 -7.74 -10.30 24.81
N VAL A 28 -6.54 -9.89 24.41
CA VAL A 28 -5.58 -10.74 23.70
C VAL A 28 -5.16 -11.94 24.56
N ILE A 29 -4.86 -11.73 25.84
CA ILE A 29 -4.53 -12.82 26.77
C ILE A 29 -5.71 -13.79 26.93
N GLY A 30 -6.93 -13.28 27.02
CA GLY A 30 -8.15 -14.10 27.08
C GLY A 30 -8.34 -14.95 25.82
N ILE A 31 -8.10 -14.38 24.64
CA ILE A 31 -8.18 -15.12 23.36
C ILE A 31 -7.09 -16.20 23.29
N ILE A 32 -5.85 -15.88 23.70
CA ILE A 32 -4.77 -16.86 23.72
C ILE A 32 -5.09 -18.01 24.68
N ALA A 33 -5.65 -17.71 25.85
CA ALA A 33 -6.08 -18.72 26.81
C ALA A 33 -7.23 -19.59 26.27
N ALA A 34 -8.20 -18.99 25.58
CA ALA A 34 -9.30 -19.71 24.95
C ALA A 34 -8.81 -20.64 23.82
N VAL A 35 -7.90 -20.15 22.96
CA VAL A 35 -7.29 -20.96 21.90
C VAL A 35 -6.47 -22.10 22.50
N ALA A 36 -5.67 -21.82 23.53
CA ALA A 36 -4.94 -22.87 24.26
C ALA A 36 -5.89 -23.92 24.86
N PHE A 37 -7.04 -23.51 25.40
CA PHE A 37 -8.05 -24.44 25.90
C PHE A 37 -8.66 -25.32 24.78
N THR A 38 -8.89 -24.77 23.59
CA THR A 38 -9.38 -25.55 22.43
C THR A 38 -8.33 -26.47 21.82
N VAL A 39 -7.04 -26.18 21.98
CA VAL A 39 -5.93 -26.95 21.40
C VAL A 39 -5.41 -28.03 22.37
N PHE A 40 -5.52 -27.84 23.69
CA PHE A 40 -5.02 -28.79 24.70
C PHE A 40 -6.12 -29.48 25.55
N GLY A 41 -7.38 -29.04 25.48
CA GLY A 41 -8.54 -29.70 26.10
C GLY A 41 -9.32 -30.52 25.07
N GLY A 42 -9.00 -31.80 24.95
CA GLY A 42 -9.62 -32.71 23.98
C GLY A 42 -11.13 -32.92 24.17
N SER A 43 -11.79 -33.30 23.08
CA SER A 43 -12.42 -34.62 22.89
C SER A 43 -13.42 -34.58 21.74
N ASP A 44 -13.29 -35.56 20.85
CA ASP A 44 -14.08 -35.85 19.66
C ASP A 44 -15.59 -35.73 19.84
N SER A 45 -16.27 -35.15 18.85
CA SER A 45 -17.70 -35.39 18.64
C SER A 45 -18.04 -35.30 17.15
N LYS A 46 -18.28 -36.50 16.63
CA LYS A 46 -18.85 -36.88 15.33
C LYS A 46 -20.26 -36.29 15.17
N SER A 47 -20.43 -35.31 14.27
CA SER A 47 -21.76 -34.82 13.89
C SER A 47 -22.41 -35.77 12.88
N THR A 48 -23.49 -36.40 13.33
CA THR A 48 -24.41 -37.19 12.52
C THR A 48 -25.56 -36.27 12.09
N VAL A 49 -25.75 -36.05 10.80
CA VAL A 49 -26.87 -35.23 10.29
C VAL A 49 -28.13 -36.09 10.23
N LYS A 50 -29.12 -35.74 11.05
CA LYS A 50 -30.51 -36.20 10.93
C LYS A 50 -31.35 -35.01 10.48
N ASN A 51 -31.80 -35.02 9.22
CA ASN A 51 -32.82 -34.10 8.74
C ASN A 51 -34.19 -34.74 8.99
N ASP A 52 -34.91 -34.17 9.96
CA ASP A 52 -36.33 -34.40 10.17
C ASP A 52 -37.15 -33.43 9.31
N ALA A 53 -38.29 -33.91 8.87
CA ALA A 53 -39.22 -33.28 7.94
C ALA A 53 -40.16 -32.28 8.64
N VAL A 54 -41.15 -31.80 7.86
CA VAL A 54 -42.39 -31.05 8.22
C VAL A 54 -42.27 -29.52 8.05
N GLN A 55 -43.20 -28.75 7.49
CA GLN A 55 -44.30 -28.87 6.51
C GLN A 55 -45.12 -27.56 6.65
N SER A 56 -45.63 -27.06 5.51
CA SER A 56 -46.80 -26.17 5.32
C SER A 56 -46.84 -24.77 5.97
N GLN A 57 -47.15 -23.74 5.17
CA GLN A 57 -48.53 -23.23 5.00
C GLN A 57 -48.56 -22.01 4.05
N VAL A 58 -49.56 -22.00 3.15
CA VAL A 58 -50.03 -20.87 2.35
C VAL A 58 -51.46 -20.57 2.82
N PRO A 59 -51.93 -19.32 2.76
CA PRO A 59 -53.19 -19.11 2.06
C PRO A 59 -53.22 -17.91 1.12
N GLN A 60 -54.09 -18.09 0.13
CA GLN A 60 -54.37 -17.35 -1.11
C GLN A 60 -55.47 -16.28 -0.91
N PRO A 61 -55.77 -15.48 -1.95
CA PRO A 61 -57.18 -15.27 -2.29
C PRO A 61 -57.50 -15.44 -3.78
N GLU A 62 -58.69 -16.00 -4.02
CA GLU A 62 -59.36 -16.25 -5.30
C GLU A 62 -59.94 -14.98 -5.96
N ASN A 63 -60.00 -14.94 -7.29
CA ASN A 63 -61.24 -14.60 -8.02
C ASN A 63 -61.24 -15.10 -9.49
N LYS A 64 -62.44 -15.39 -10.02
CA LYS A 64 -62.79 -16.38 -11.05
C LYS A 64 -62.72 -15.97 -12.55
N THR A 65 -62.47 -17.01 -13.37
CA THR A 65 -62.95 -17.36 -14.76
C THR A 65 -62.51 -16.56 -16.01
N PRO A 66 -62.51 -17.14 -17.24
CA PRO A 66 -62.78 -18.54 -17.66
C PRO A 66 -61.67 -19.19 -18.52
N VAL A 67 -61.79 -20.52 -18.67
CA VAL A 67 -60.94 -21.43 -19.44
C VAL A 67 -60.94 -21.12 -20.94
N VAL A 68 -59.75 -20.97 -21.52
CA VAL A 68 -59.48 -21.09 -22.96
C VAL A 68 -58.42 -22.18 -23.14
N ALA A 69 -58.66 -23.11 -24.07
CA ALA A 69 -57.82 -24.25 -24.38
C ALA A 69 -56.39 -23.85 -24.83
N PRO A 70 -55.36 -24.68 -24.59
CA PRO A 70 -53.98 -24.35 -24.94
C PRO A 70 -53.71 -24.50 -26.45
N PRO A 71 -52.88 -23.65 -27.08
CA PRO A 71 -52.30 -23.94 -28.38
C PRO A 71 -51.22 -25.03 -28.26
N PRO A 72 -50.89 -25.75 -29.35
CA PRO A 72 -50.09 -26.96 -29.29
C PRO A 72 -48.65 -26.67 -28.86
N ALA A 73 -48.07 -27.65 -28.17
CA ALA A 73 -46.73 -27.64 -27.59
C ALA A 73 -45.66 -27.15 -28.59
N ALA A 74 -45.09 -25.97 -28.32
CA ALA A 74 -43.78 -25.64 -28.85
C ALA A 74 -42.74 -26.46 -28.06
N SER A 75 -42.07 -27.36 -28.77
CA SER A 75 -40.94 -28.15 -28.29
C SER A 75 -39.83 -27.23 -27.77
N ILE A 76 -39.67 -27.15 -26.44
CA ILE A 76 -38.48 -26.56 -25.83
C ILE A 76 -37.34 -27.55 -26.06
N PRO A 77 -36.26 -27.18 -26.78
CA PRO A 77 -35.10 -28.04 -26.90
C PRO A 77 -34.48 -28.24 -25.50
N PRO A 78 -33.96 -29.44 -25.18
CA PRO A 78 -33.35 -29.71 -23.88
C PRO A 78 -32.21 -28.72 -23.61
N PRO A 79 -31.97 -28.31 -22.34
CA PRO A 79 -30.88 -27.41 -22.02
C PRO A 79 -29.55 -28.06 -22.43
N THR A 80 -28.86 -27.44 -23.38
CA THR A 80 -27.49 -27.82 -23.73
C THR A 80 -26.63 -27.70 -22.47
N PRO A 81 -25.91 -28.75 -22.05
CA PRO A 81 -25.00 -28.65 -20.92
C PRO A 81 -23.92 -27.63 -21.27
N THR A 82 -23.92 -26.48 -20.59
CA THR A 82 -22.78 -25.57 -20.60
C THR A 82 -21.61 -26.34 -19.97
N ALA A 83 -20.59 -26.64 -20.77
CA ALA A 83 -19.35 -27.20 -20.27
C ALA A 83 -18.79 -26.24 -19.22
N THR A 84 -18.76 -26.68 -17.97
CA THR A 84 -17.97 -26.02 -16.94
C THR A 84 -16.53 -26.35 -17.27
N GLU A 85 -15.83 -25.40 -17.90
CA GLU A 85 -14.40 -25.50 -18.11
C GLU A 85 -13.73 -25.58 -16.73
N ALA A 86 -13.11 -26.72 -16.43
CA ALA A 86 -12.42 -26.92 -15.18
C ALA A 86 -11.23 -25.95 -15.12
N VAL A 87 -11.22 -25.07 -14.12
CA VAL A 87 -10.09 -24.17 -13.87
C VAL A 87 -8.87 -25.03 -13.58
N ALA A 88 -7.93 -25.08 -14.52
CA ALA A 88 -6.66 -25.78 -14.34
C ALA A 88 -5.92 -25.17 -13.13
N PRO A 89 -5.28 -25.99 -12.27
CA PRO A 89 -4.49 -25.47 -11.17
C PRO A 89 -3.37 -24.57 -11.73
N PRO A 90 -3.05 -23.45 -11.05
CA PRO A 90 -2.04 -22.52 -11.54
C PRO A 90 -0.70 -23.25 -11.74
N PRO A 91 0.05 -22.91 -12.80
CA PRO A 91 1.33 -23.54 -13.07
C PRO A 91 2.29 -23.34 -11.88
N ILE A 92 2.97 -24.41 -11.51
CA ILE A 92 3.96 -24.43 -10.44
C ILE A 92 5.20 -23.68 -10.95
N LEU A 93 5.61 -22.63 -10.25
CA LEU A 93 6.80 -21.85 -10.60
C LEU A 93 8.06 -22.72 -10.46
N LYS A 94 8.89 -22.77 -11.50
CA LYS A 94 10.16 -23.50 -11.49
C LYS A 94 11.32 -22.54 -11.31
N GLU A 95 12.46 -23.10 -10.89
CA GLU A 95 13.67 -22.32 -10.73
C GLU A 95 14.14 -21.72 -12.06
N GLY A 96 14.39 -20.41 -12.06
CA GLY A 96 14.86 -19.67 -13.23
C GLY A 96 13.79 -19.21 -14.20
N ASP A 97 12.51 -19.54 -13.95
CA ASP A 97 11.35 -18.94 -14.62
C ASP A 97 11.27 -17.43 -14.30
N ASP A 98 10.47 -16.68 -15.07
CA ASP A 98 10.19 -15.29 -14.76
C ASP A 98 9.40 -15.18 -13.44
N CYS A 99 9.83 -14.26 -12.57
CA CYS A 99 9.12 -13.99 -11.32
C CYS A 99 7.73 -13.43 -11.63
N PRO A 100 6.64 -14.11 -11.23
CA PRO A 100 5.31 -13.51 -11.30
C PRO A 100 5.23 -12.35 -10.31
N ASP A 101 4.38 -11.36 -10.60
CA ASP A 101 4.22 -10.19 -9.72
C ASP A 101 3.76 -10.61 -8.30
N SER A 102 3.12 -11.77 -8.14
CA SER A 102 2.74 -12.34 -6.84
C SER A 102 3.91 -12.89 -6.01
N ALA A 103 5.06 -13.18 -6.63
CA ALA A 103 6.27 -13.63 -5.96
C ALA A 103 7.21 -12.46 -5.62
N LEU A 104 6.88 -11.24 -6.03
CA LEU A 104 7.68 -10.06 -5.80
C LEU A 104 6.97 -9.05 -4.89
N ALA A 105 7.76 -8.31 -4.12
CA ALA A 105 7.32 -7.11 -3.43
C ALA A 105 8.18 -5.92 -3.88
N VAL A 106 7.56 -4.75 -3.97
CA VAL A 106 8.24 -3.50 -4.28
C VAL A 106 7.98 -2.50 -3.15
N LYS A 107 9.03 -1.77 -2.74
CA LYS A 107 8.98 -0.78 -1.67
C LYS A 107 9.77 0.47 -2.05
N GLY A 108 9.19 1.63 -1.75
CA GLY A 108 9.92 2.91 -1.75
C GLY A 108 10.50 3.23 -0.37
N ILE A 109 11.62 3.94 -0.35
CA ILE A 109 12.22 4.52 0.84
C ILE A 109 12.67 5.93 0.48
N THR A 110 12.42 6.89 1.37
CA THR A 110 12.98 8.23 1.30
C THR A 110 14.14 8.30 2.31
N ASN A 111 15.21 9.04 2.00
CA ASN A 111 16.32 9.20 2.94
C ASN A 111 15.94 10.04 4.18
N GLN A 112 14.89 10.85 4.10
CA GLN A 112 14.31 11.60 5.22
C GLN A 112 12.79 11.69 5.07
N PRO A 113 12.03 11.80 6.17
CA PRO A 113 10.57 11.99 6.10
C PRO A 113 10.16 13.43 5.75
N GLN A 114 11.07 14.39 5.91
CA GLN A 114 10.84 15.82 5.67
C GLN A 114 12.06 16.45 5.03
N TYR A 115 11.82 17.39 4.12
CA TYR A 115 12.83 18.13 3.36
C TYR A 115 12.43 19.61 3.28
N VAL A 116 13.39 20.45 2.94
CA VAL A 116 13.17 21.86 2.61
C VAL A 116 13.11 22.02 1.08
N ILE A 117 12.28 22.94 0.58
CA ILE A 117 12.27 23.28 -0.85
C ILE A 117 13.68 23.66 -1.30
N GLY A 118 14.16 23.00 -2.35
CA GLY A 118 15.53 23.13 -2.85
C GLY A 118 16.42 21.93 -2.49
N ASP A 119 16.03 21.13 -1.49
CA ASP A 119 16.67 19.84 -1.23
C ASP A 119 16.47 18.89 -2.41
N GLN A 120 17.32 17.88 -2.47
CA GLN A 120 17.24 16.80 -3.45
C GLN A 120 16.96 15.46 -2.76
N PRO A 121 15.67 15.12 -2.51
CA PRO A 121 15.30 13.84 -1.93
C PRO A 121 15.90 12.66 -2.70
N LYS A 122 16.47 11.71 -1.97
CA LYS A 122 16.93 10.44 -2.51
C LYS A 122 15.85 9.39 -2.27
N PHE A 123 15.37 8.80 -3.36
CA PHE A 123 14.39 7.74 -3.34
C PHE A 123 15.08 6.42 -3.64
N THR A 124 15.04 5.50 -2.68
CA THR A 124 15.52 4.13 -2.85
C THR A 124 14.33 3.24 -3.18
N MET A 125 14.43 2.56 -4.31
CA MET A 125 13.47 1.57 -4.80
C MET A 125 14.01 0.19 -4.47
N VAL A 126 13.22 -0.62 -3.77
CA VAL A 126 13.62 -1.97 -3.33
C VAL A 126 12.67 -2.98 -3.96
N VAL A 127 13.22 -3.95 -4.67
CA VAL A 127 12.48 -5.10 -5.22
C VAL A 127 12.94 -6.35 -4.47
N THR A 128 12.00 -7.16 -3.99
CA THR A 128 12.27 -8.34 -3.16
C THR A 128 11.55 -9.56 -3.70
N ASN A 129 12.21 -10.71 -3.78
CA ASN A 129 11.52 -11.99 -3.95
C ASN A 129 10.95 -12.46 -2.61
N ILE A 130 9.63 -12.45 -2.50
CA ILE A 130 8.87 -12.90 -1.32
C ILE A 130 8.34 -14.33 -1.50
N GLY A 131 8.60 -14.94 -2.65
CA GLY A 131 8.30 -16.34 -2.93
C GLY A 131 9.33 -17.30 -2.33
N LEU A 132 9.10 -18.58 -2.56
CA LEU A 132 9.95 -19.68 -2.08
C LEU A 132 10.87 -20.26 -3.16
N VAL A 133 10.74 -19.79 -4.41
CA VAL A 133 11.47 -20.29 -5.58
C VAL A 133 12.31 -19.16 -6.17
N ALA A 134 13.54 -19.48 -6.58
CA ALA A 134 14.38 -18.52 -7.27
C ALA A 134 13.87 -18.30 -8.71
N CYS A 135 13.75 -17.04 -9.11
CA CYS A 135 13.15 -16.66 -10.40
C CYS A 135 13.87 -15.43 -10.96
N LYS A 136 13.57 -15.05 -12.21
CA LYS A 136 14.21 -13.92 -12.90
C LYS A 136 13.24 -12.76 -13.07
N ARG A 137 13.72 -11.52 -12.88
CA ARG A 137 12.94 -10.32 -13.23
C ARG A 137 13.85 -9.24 -13.76
N ASP A 138 13.37 -8.57 -14.80
CA ASP A 138 13.95 -7.30 -15.23
C ASP A 138 13.64 -6.22 -14.19
N VAL A 139 14.68 -5.56 -13.67
CA VAL A 139 14.61 -4.41 -12.78
C VAL A 139 15.41 -3.22 -13.32
N GLY A 140 15.60 -3.21 -14.65
CA GLY A 140 16.30 -2.16 -15.36
C GLY A 140 15.56 -0.83 -15.36
N ALA A 141 16.26 0.21 -15.80
CA ALA A 141 15.74 1.56 -15.88
C ALA A 141 14.54 1.69 -16.84
N ALA A 142 14.33 0.73 -17.74
CA ALA A 142 13.17 0.68 -18.63
C ALA A 142 11.84 0.41 -17.90
N VAL A 143 11.87 -0.32 -16.77
CA VAL A 143 10.66 -0.87 -16.12
C VAL A 143 10.49 -0.47 -14.66
N LEU A 144 11.56 0.01 -14.01
CA LEU A 144 11.55 0.42 -12.61
C LEU A 144 11.38 1.94 -12.47
N ALA A 145 10.22 2.35 -11.98
CA ALA A 145 9.83 3.75 -11.86
C ALA A 145 9.61 4.16 -10.39
N ALA A 146 10.14 5.31 -10.02
CA ALA A 146 9.68 6.09 -8.88
C ALA A 146 8.69 7.15 -9.38
N TYR A 147 7.63 7.37 -8.60
CA TYR A 147 6.63 8.39 -8.84
C TYR A 147 6.39 9.22 -7.58
N VAL A 148 6.19 10.51 -7.77
CA VAL A 148 5.69 11.41 -6.72
C VAL A 148 4.25 11.77 -7.03
N TYR A 149 3.36 11.59 -6.04
CA TYR A 149 1.95 11.94 -6.09
C TYR A 149 1.60 12.99 -5.03
N SER A 150 0.60 13.83 -5.32
CA SER A 150 -0.09 14.58 -4.27
C SER A 150 -0.94 13.66 -3.38
N LEU A 151 -1.44 14.18 -2.26
CA LEU A 151 -2.40 13.46 -1.41
C LEU A 151 -3.70 13.10 -2.15
N ASP A 152 -4.11 13.91 -3.12
CA ASP A 152 -5.28 13.65 -3.99
C ASP A 152 -5.00 12.66 -5.13
N ASN A 153 -3.89 11.92 -5.05
CA ASN A 153 -3.44 10.96 -6.06
C ASN A 153 -3.17 11.56 -7.45
N LYS A 154 -2.89 12.87 -7.54
CA LYS A 154 -2.40 13.48 -8.78
C LYS A 154 -0.92 13.16 -8.94
N ARG A 155 -0.55 12.52 -10.05
CA ARG A 155 0.87 12.30 -10.40
C ARG A 155 1.56 13.63 -10.68
N LEU A 156 2.71 13.86 -10.07
CA LEU A 156 3.48 15.11 -10.19
C LEU A 156 4.84 14.91 -10.85
N TRP A 157 5.46 13.73 -10.71
CA TRP A 157 6.79 13.46 -11.26
C TRP A 157 7.05 11.96 -11.45
N SER A 158 8.00 11.61 -12.33
CA SER A 158 8.65 10.29 -12.40
C SER A 158 10.10 10.39 -12.87
N ASN A 159 10.96 9.46 -12.43
CA ASN A 159 12.33 9.32 -12.93
C ASN A 159 12.39 9.01 -14.44
N LEU A 160 11.34 8.43 -15.01
CA LEU A 160 11.30 8.04 -16.43
C LEU A 160 10.91 9.17 -17.38
N ASP A 161 10.43 10.30 -16.88
CA ASP A 161 9.86 11.36 -17.73
C ASP A 161 10.91 12.10 -18.57
N CYS A 162 12.03 12.44 -17.94
CA CYS A 162 13.03 13.35 -18.50
C CYS A 162 14.34 12.66 -18.89
N ALA A 163 14.56 11.44 -18.43
CA ALA A 163 15.71 10.63 -18.81
C ALA A 163 15.27 9.16 -18.96
N PRO A 164 14.31 8.87 -19.86
CA PRO A 164 13.92 7.49 -20.13
C PRO A 164 15.14 6.71 -20.64
N SER A 165 15.30 5.49 -20.15
CA SER A 165 16.34 4.56 -20.59
C SER A 165 15.68 3.27 -21.03
N ASN A 166 16.18 2.66 -22.11
CA ASN A 166 15.78 1.32 -22.56
C ASN A 166 16.69 0.22 -21.98
N GLU A 167 17.53 0.56 -21.01
CA GLU A 167 18.41 -0.39 -20.34
C GLU A 167 17.60 -1.39 -19.53
N THR A 168 17.79 -2.67 -19.86
CA THR A 168 17.23 -3.81 -19.13
C THR A 168 18.28 -4.33 -18.16
N LEU A 169 17.83 -4.82 -17.01
CA LEU A 169 18.67 -5.44 -16.00
C LEU A 169 17.94 -6.66 -15.44
N VAL A 170 18.05 -7.78 -16.16
CA VAL A 170 17.49 -9.05 -15.71
C VAL A 170 18.35 -9.61 -14.58
N LYS A 171 17.74 -9.78 -13.41
CA LYS A 171 18.36 -10.38 -12.23
C LYS A 171 17.65 -11.65 -11.85
N THR A 172 18.43 -12.65 -11.44
CA THR A 172 17.90 -13.80 -10.69
C THR A 172 17.74 -13.35 -9.24
N PHE A 173 16.58 -13.62 -8.65
CA PHE A 173 16.30 -13.38 -7.25
C PHE A 173 16.13 -14.71 -6.52
N ASN A 174 17.02 -15.02 -5.58
CA ASN A 174 16.79 -16.06 -4.60
C ASN A 174 15.65 -15.65 -3.64
N PRO A 175 14.99 -16.60 -2.95
CA PRO A 175 14.03 -16.28 -1.90
C PRO A 175 14.60 -15.29 -0.88
N GLY A 176 13.91 -14.17 -0.65
CA GLY A 176 14.35 -13.08 0.25
C GLY A 176 15.41 -12.14 -0.33
N GLU A 177 15.95 -12.41 -1.52
CA GLU A 177 16.93 -11.54 -2.18
C GLU A 177 16.30 -10.19 -2.58
N GLN A 178 17.11 -9.14 -2.48
CA GLN A 178 16.70 -7.77 -2.74
C GLN A 178 17.63 -7.10 -3.76
N VAL A 179 17.03 -6.34 -4.66
CA VAL A 179 17.73 -5.39 -5.52
C VAL A 179 17.29 -3.98 -5.17
N THR A 180 18.25 -3.09 -4.98
CA THR A 180 18.02 -1.69 -4.61
C THR A 180 18.54 -0.76 -5.69
N THR A 181 17.72 0.21 -6.09
CA THR A 181 18.08 1.25 -7.05
C THR A 181 17.74 2.62 -6.46
N GLU A 182 18.67 3.56 -6.51
CA GLU A 182 18.49 4.91 -5.99
C GLU A 182 18.28 5.92 -7.12
N VAL A 183 17.36 6.85 -6.93
CA VAL A 183 17.17 8.01 -7.81
C VAL A 183 17.13 9.29 -6.99
N THR A 184 17.76 10.34 -7.51
CA THR A 184 17.74 11.68 -6.89
C THR A 184 16.66 12.53 -7.56
N TRP A 185 15.72 13.04 -6.78
CA TRP A 185 14.67 13.92 -7.26
C TRP A 185 15.02 15.39 -6.99
N THR A 186 14.79 16.26 -7.97
CA THR A 186 15.17 17.68 -7.90
C THR A 186 14.09 18.60 -7.32
N GLY A 187 12.99 18.06 -6.79
CA GLY A 187 11.83 18.86 -6.38
C GLY A 187 10.98 19.43 -7.53
N MET A 188 11.31 19.10 -8.79
CA MET A 188 10.61 19.60 -9.97
C MET A 188 9.55 18.60 -10.43
N GLY A 189 8.41 19.12 -10.88
CA GLY A 189 7.39 18.33 -11.56
C GLY A 189 7.86 17.87 -12.95
N SER A 190 7.25 16.81 -13.45
CA SER A 190 7.45 16.30 -14.79
C SER A 190 6.20 15.62 -15.34
N ALA A 191 6.17 15.46 -16.65
CA ALA A 191 5.20 14.67 -17.38
C ALA A 191 5.96 13.83 -18.42
N PRO A 192 5.31 12.81 -19.03
CA PRO A 192 5.90 12.08 -20.14
C PRO A 192 6.45 13.06 -21.19
N GLN A 193 7.46 12.65 -21.96
CA GLN A 193 8.19 13.50 -22.92
C GLN A 193 8.84 14.77 -22.36
N CYS A 194 8.83 14.98 -21.04
CA CYS A 194 9.48 16.08 -20.32
C CYS A 194 9.25 17.48 -20.93
N PRO A 195 8.00 17.97 -20.97
CA PRO A 195 7.72 19.31 -21.47
C PRO A 195 8.41 20.38 -20.61
N LEU A 196 8.94 21.41 -21.27
CA LEU A 196 9.52 22.58 -20.64
C LEU A 196 8.56 23.79 -20.73
N PRO A 197 8.57 24.71 -19.74
CA PRO A 197 9.37 24.68 -18.52
C PRO A 197 8.77 23.72 -17.46
N ARG A 198 9.63 22.94 -16.81
CA ARG A 198 9.23 22.14 -15.63
C ARG A 198 8.86 23.08 -14.49
N GLN A 199 7.74 22.81 -13.83
CA GLN A 199 7.28 23.61 -12.70
C GLN A 199 7.82 23.05 -11.38
N PRO A 200 8.31 23.90 -10.46
CA PRO A 200 8.71 23.45 -9.13
C PRO A 200 7.50 22.95 -8.34
N ILE A 201 7.70 21.92 -7.52
CA ILE A 201 6.70 21.48 -6.54
C ILE A 201 6.92 22.27 -5.25
N GLY A 202 5.85 22.90 -4.76
CA GLY A 202 5.88 23.72 -3.55
C GLY A 202 5.88 22.91 -2.25
N ALA A 203 5.67 23.61 -1.13
CA ALA A 203 5.51 22.98 0.16
C ALA A 203 4.23 22.12 0.21
N GLY A 204 4.29 21.01 0.95
CA GLY A 204 3.18 20.09 1.10
C GLY A 204 3.61 18.69 1.52
N THR A 205 2.64 17.81 1.67
CA THR A 205 2.86 16.38 1.87
C THR A 205 2.58 15.64 0.58
N TYR A 206 3.46 14.70 0.25
CA TYR A 206 3.46 13.95 -0.99
C TYR A 206 3.65 12.46 -0.71
N ASN A 207 3.32 11.64 -1.69
CA ASN A 207 3.51 10.20 -1.63
C ASN A 207 4.54 9.76 -2.67
N LEU A 208 5.60 9.10 -2.22
CA LEU A 208 6.46 8.29 -3.09
C LEU A 208 5.77 6.95 -3.33
N VAL A 209 5.69 6.56 -4.60
CA VAL A 209 5.25 5.22 -5.00
C VAL A 209 6.24 4.67 -6.01
N VAL A 210 6.67 3.42 -5.79
CA VAL A 210 7.57 2.71 -6.69
C VAL A 210 6.76 1.69 -7.48
N GLN A 211 7.10 1.52 -8.75
CA GLN A 211 6.41 0.62 -9.65
C GLN A 211 7.42 -0.15 -10.49
N LEU A 212 7.22 -1.46 -10.59
CA LEU A 212 7.95 -2.36 -11.47
C LEU A 212 6.96 -3.00 -12.44
N GLY A 213 6.91 -2.51 -13.68
CA GLY A 213 5.87 -2.92 -14.63
C GLY A 213 4.47 -2.64 -14.07
N ASN A 214 3.69 -3.68 -13.76
CA ASN A 214 2.35 -3.56 -13.17
C ASN A 214 2.34 -3.64 -11.63
N LEU A 215 3.44 -4.08 -11.01
CA LEU A 215 3.55 -4.23 -9.57
C LEU A 215 3.86 -2.88 -8.92
N ARG A 216 3.06 -2.47 -7.94
CA ARG A 216 3.12 -1.15 -7.32
C ARG A 216 3.28 -1.26 -5.80
N SER A 217 4.14 -0.42 -5.24
CA SER A 217 4.36 -0.36 -3.79
C SER A 217 3.21 0.33 -3.06
N ALA A 218 3.16 0.14 -1.73
CA ALA A 218 2.45 1.07 -0.87
C ALA A 218 3.04 2.50 -1.00
N ALA A 219 2.22 3.50 -0.69
CA ALA A 219 2.64 4.90 -0.66
C ALA A 219 3.51 5.18 0.57
N VAL A 220 4.60 5.92 0.35
CA VAL A 220 5.48 6.41 1.41
C VAL A 220 5.33 7.92 1.52
N PRO A 221 4.73 8.43 2.61
CA PRO A 221 4.53 9.85 2.77
C PRO A 221 5.86 10.55 3.09
N PHE A 222 6.06 11.73 2.51
CA PHE A 222 7.13 12.65 2.88
C PHE A 222 6.66 14.11 2.73
N ALA A 223 7.34 15.04 3.40
CA ALA A 223 6.98 16.46 3.37
C ALA A 223 8.07 17.33 2.72
N LEU A 224 7.64 18.34 1.98
CA LEU A 224 8.45 19.51 1.60
C LEU A 224 7.96 20.70 2.41
N ALA A 225 8.87 21.37 3.10
CA ALA A 225 8.61 22.59 3.86
C ALA A 225 9.33 23.77 3.21
N ASP A 226 8.81 24.98 3.42
CA ASP A 226 9.54 26.20 3.08
C ASP A 226 10.85 26.27 3.87
N ALA A 227 11.84 26.96 3.30
CA ALA A 227 13.09 27.21 4.01
C ALA A 227 12.81 28.03 5.28
N PRO A 228 13.43 27.67 6.42
CA PRO A 228 13.40 28.53 7.59
C PRO A 228 13.88 29.93 7.22
N PRO A 229 13.29 30.99 7.80
CA PRO A 229 13.81 32.34 7.62
C PRO A 229 15.30 32.37 7.98
N PRO A 230 16.13 33.14 7.24
CA PRO A 230 17.52 33.33 7.64
C PRO A 230 17.58 33.85 9.07
N ALA A 231 18.51 33.34 9.87
CA ALA A 231 18.74 33.84 11.21
C ALA A 231 19.03 35.35 11.15
N PRO A 232 18.54 36.16 12.12
CA PRO A 232 18.90 37.56 12.19
C PRO A 232 20.42 37.70 12.16
N GLU A 233 20.95 38.55 11.28
CA GLU A 233 22.38 38.89 11.28
C GLU A 233 22.79 39.30 12.69
N ALA A 234 23.81 38.62 13.23
CA ALA A 234 24.40 39.03 14.49
C ALA A 234 24.85 40.49 14.35
N PRO A 235 24.51 41.38 15.30
CA PRO A 235 24.93 42.77 15.21
C PRO A 235 26.46 42.81 15.09
N ALA A 236 26.96 43.58 14.11
CA ALA A 236 28.38 43.77 13.88
C ALA A 236 29.04 44.11 15.23
N GLY A 237 29.94 43.23 15.68
CA GLY A 237 30.64 43.40 16.95
C GLY A 237 31.25 44.79 16.99
N GLU A 238 30.90 45.53 18.04
CA GLU A 238 31.41 46.87 18.32
C GLU A 238 32.94 46.84 18.22
N ALA A 239 33.50 47.68 17.35
CA ALA A 239 34.93 47.75 17.13
C ALA A 239 35.63 48.04 18.47
N PRO A 240 36.71 47.32 18.82
CA PRO A 240 37.42 47.56 20.06
C PRO A 240 37.92 49.01 20.09
N PRO A 241 37.82 49.72 21.25
CA PRO A 241 38.24 51.09 21.34
C PRO A 241 39.72 51.22 21.00
N ALA A 242 40.05 52.23 20.18
CA ALA A 242 41.41 52.52 19.77
C ALA A 242 42.30 52.77 21.00
N PRO A 243 43.57 52.30 20.99
CA PRO A 243 44.48 52.51 22.11
C PRO A 243 44.73 54.01 22.29
N VAL A 244 44.51 54.50 23.52
CA VAL A 244 44.92 55.84 23.95
C VAL A 244 46.43 55.81 24.16
N GLY A 245 47.14 56.70 23.48
CA GLY A 245 48.61 56.81 23.49
C GLY A 245 49.20 57.33 24.80
#